data_AF-A0A523BYA9-F1
#
_entry.id   AF-A0A523BYA9-F1
#
_cell.length_a   1.000
_cell.length_b   1.000
_cell.length_c   1.000
_cell.angle_alpha   90.00
_cell.angle_beta   90.00
_cell.angle_gamma   90.00
#
_symmetry.space_group_name_H-M   'P 1'
#
loop_
_entity.id
_entity.type
_entity.pdbx_description
1 polymer ?
#
loop_
_entity_poly.entity_id
_entity_poly.type
_entity_poly.pdbx_seq_one_letter_code
_entity_poly.pdbx_strand_id
1 'polypeptide(L)'
;MSAVVIRDLKLDFLPGRPEEKTAVLINPPVYDTQYWSEWAQSAGLLRIGAWLKKSGYRRVELFDFLETDAARRVPRHRINPDEEYSEPGKEPASPIRPLVIAKGTDELRLYKHHFGKTWRQMEEWLDAQGFTPHNPPDEVWISAVMTYWWEAVRDLVARLKHRFGSRTTVILGGVYPTLVPGHAAAMTGADVVVSGEVEGASDLWPDLSLYEKPPAYAIITPNRGCIYDCSYCAQRLLNSGRRVRRRPPADVVAEMYYQYETFGIREFAFYADALLHDYENGFQRILELLVEKRAPFRLYAPEGLDVTSLSRSQYLFDLMKAAHLEKIYLPLESFSQEKLTRLGRKHVRLENFVQAAKMAEAAGYRLRNLEVNAFVLYGLPEERIEEVVQTIIFASETVGSIIPMLFAPVPGTRIYDAYLPYIKERGWDKDLHMLNGKLYPFLELNEGSLADYIDLQRLMFTLNAHYRSRSFQLFGPTRVSRAFRELLTDGFGAVINQYTERAGDTDKTYREGVTGDGEGFCQEAAISPAKTG
;
A
#
# COMPACT_ATOMS: atom_id res chain seq x y z
N MET A 1 1.71 12.26 -31.49
CA MET A 1 0.58 13.11 -31.06
C MET A 1 0.67 13.27 -29.55
N SER A 2 0.27 14.41 -28.99
CA SER A 2 0.16 14.57 -27.54
C SER A 2 -0.98 13.70 -27.00
N ALA A 3 -0.79 13.08 -25.83
CA ALA A 3 -1.83 12.30 -25.16
C ALA A 3 -3.11 13.12 -24.95
N VAL A 4 -4.27 12.49 -25.09
CA VAL A 4 -5.56 13.11 -24.77
C VAL A 4 -5.93 12.79 -23.32
N VAL A 5 -6.15 13.82 -22.51
CA VAL A 5 -6.63 13.66 -21.12
C VAL A 5 -8.16 13.74 -21.09
N ILE A 6 -8.80 12.73 -20.49
CA ILE A 6 -10.27 12.59 -20.46
C ILE A 6 -10.71 12.24 -19.06
N ARG A 7 -11.84 12.79 -18.60
CA ARG A 7 -12.42 12.45 -17.29
C ARG A 7 -13.55 11.43 -17.37
N ASP A 8 -14.40 11.57 -18.37
CA ASP A 8 -15.59 10.72 -18.55
C ASP A 8 -15.41 9.84 -19.79
N LEU A 9 -14.55 8.83 -19.68
CA LEU A 9 -14.29 7.94 -20.81
C LEU A 9 -15.55 7.13 -21.16
N LYS A 10 -16.00 7.28 -22.41
CA LYS A 10 -17.02 6.45 -23.03
C LYS A 10 -16.40 5.68 -24.20
N LEU A 11 -16.91 4.48 -24.49
CA LEU A 11 -16.33 3.62 -25.53
C LEU A 11 -16.43 4.21 -26.94
N ASP A 12 -17.41 5.07 -27.20
CA ASP A 12 -17.59 5.80 -28.47
C ASP A 12 -16.49 6.85 -28.73
N PHE A 13 -15.74 7.23 -27.69
CA PHE A 13 -14.53 8.04 -27.85
C PHE A 13 -13.39 7.24 -28.50
N LEU A 14 -13.37 5.92 -28.32
CA LEU A 14 -12.33 5.06 -28.87
C LEU A 14 -12.71 4.63 -30.29
N PRO A 15 -11.75 4.61 -31.24
CA PRO A 15 -12.05 4.31 -32.64
C PRO A 15 -12.54 2.87 -32.81
N GLY A 16 -13.40 2.65 -33.82
CA GLY A 16 -13.89 1.32 -34.19
C GLY A 16 -15.07 0.80 -33.37
N ARG A 17 -15.69 -0.29 -33.84
CA ARG A 17 -16.86 -0.91 -33.21
C ARG A 17 -16.45 -1.96 -32.17
N PRO A 18 -17.03 -2.01 -30.96
CA PRO A 18 -16.67 -2.98 -29.93
C PRO A 18 -16.55 -4.42 -30.42
N GLU A 19 -17.51 -4.91 -31.20
CA GLU A 19 -17.58 -6.28 -31.73
C GLU A 19 -16.45 -6.66 -32.69
N GLU A 20 -15.69 -5.69 -33.20
CA GLU A 20 -14.52 -5.90 -34.06
C GLU A 20 -13.21 -5.83 -33.25
N LYS A 21 -13.25 -5.30 -32.01
CA LYS A 21 -12.06 -4.93 -31.22
C LYS A 21 -11.54 -6.02 -30.30
N THR A 22 -10.24 -6.01 -30.13
CA THR A 22 -9.47 -6.81 -29.18
C THR A 22 -8.78 -5.90 -28.16
N ALA A 23 -8.87 -6.25 -26.88
CA ALA A 23 -8.29 -5.49 -25.79
C ALA A 23 -7.35 -6.36 -24.95
N VAL A 24 -6.17 -5.82 -24.65
CA VAL A 24 -5.25 -6.39 -23.64
C VAL A 24 -5.24 -5.47 -22.42
N LEU A 25 -5.60 -6.02 -21.28
CA LEU A 25 -5.56 -5.33 -19.99
C LEU A 25 -4.21 -5.65 -19.33
N ILE A 26 -3.48 -4.63 -18.86
CA ILE A 26 -2.18 -4.81 -18.21
C ILE A 26 -2.17 -4.15 -16.84
N ASN A 27 -1.96 -4.95 -15.79
CA ASN A 27 -1.57 -4.45 -14.48
C ASN A 27 -0.04 -4.30 -14.49
N PRO A 28 0.52 -3.08 -14.41
CA PRO A 28 1.94 -2.84 -14.66
C PRO A 28 2.84 -3.41 -13.56
N PRO A 29 4.15 -3.62 -13.83
CA PRO A 29 5.10 -3.91 -12.78
C PRO A 29 5.31 -2.69 -11.87
N VAL A 30 6.01 -2.92 -10.77
CA VAL A 30 6.33 -1.88 -9.78
C VAL A 30 7.83 -1.70 -9.66
N TYR A 31 8.29 -0.46 -9.74
CA TYR A 31 9.66 -0.09 -9.40
C TYR A 31 9.69 0.54 -8.01
N ASP A 32 10.26 -0.18 -7.04
CA ASP A 32 10.28 0.26 -5.64
C ASP A 32 11.43 -0.40 -4.87
N THR A 33 11.70 0.04 -3.65
CA THR A 33 12.64 -0.62 -2.73
C THR A 33 11.97 -1.79 -2.00
N GLN A 34 10.65 -1.75 -1.86
CA GLN A 34 9.84 -2.79 -1.22
C GLN A 34 8.45 -2.84 -1.84
N TYR A 35 7.84 -4.02 -1.90
CA TYR A 35 6.46 -4.19 -2.36
C TYR A 35 5.76 -5.26 -1.53
N TRP A 36 4.48 -5.04 -1.27
CA TRP A 36 3.60 -5.95 -0.54
C TRP A 36 2.54 -6.46 -1.51
N SER A 37 2.54 -7.77 -1.77
CA SER A 37 1.67 -8.42 -2.77
C SER A 37 0.28 -8.75 -2.26
N GLU A 38 0.11 -8.82 -0.94
CA GLU A 38 -1.18 -9.09 -0.33
C GLU A 38 -2.13 -7.92 -0.57
N TRP A 39 -3.37 -8.21 -0.99
CA TRP A 39 -4.41 -7.24 -1.30
C TRP A 39 -4.12 -6.28 -2.48
N ALA A 40 -3.19 -6.62 -3.37
CA ALA A 40 -2.82 -5.81 -4.53
C ALA A 40 -3.53 -6.17 -5.86
N GLN A 41 -4.61 -6.97 -5.84
CA GLN A 41 -5.39 -7.31 -7.02
C GLN A 41 -5.87 -6.05 -7.77
N SER A 42 -5.73 -6.04 -9.10
CA SER A 42 -6.13 -4.90 -9.95
C SER A 42 -7.65 -4.85 -10.18
N ALA A 43 -8.44 -4.72 -9.10
CA ALA A 43 -9.90 -4.82 -9.15
C ALA A 43 -10.55 -3.82 -10.13
N GLY A 44 -10.01 -2.60 -10.22
CA GLY A 44 -10.48 -1.61 -11.21
C GLY A 44 -10.30 -2.08 -12.65
N LEU A 45 -9.16 -2.70 -12.96
CA LEU A 45 -8.88 -3.23 -14.30
C LEU A 45 -9.76 -4.45 -14.63
N LEU A 46 -10.03 -5.31 -13.66
CA LEU A 46 -10.95 -6.46 -13.82
C LEU A 46 -12.39 -6.01 -14.07
N ARG A 47 -12.81 -4.90 -13.45
CA ARG A 47 -14.11 -4.25 -13.74
C ARG A 47 -14.17 -3.66 -15.14
N ILE A 48 -13.07 -3.08 -15.62
CA ILE A 48 -12.96 -2.66 -17.03
C ILE A 48 -13.12 -3.87 -17.94
N GLY A 49 -12.46 -5.00 -17.65
CA GLY A 49 -12.62 -6.23 -18.43
C GLY A 49 -14.07 -6.74 -18.48
N ALA A 50 -14.77 -6.73 -17.34
CA ALA A 50 -16.20 -7.03 -17.29
C ALA A 50 -17.02 -6.10 -18.19
N TRP A 51 -16.73 -4.79 -18.15
CA TRP A 51 -17.40 -3.78 -18.94
C TRP A 51 -17.15 -3.95 -20.45
N LEU A 52 -15.91 -4.22 -20.87
CA LEU A 52 -15.56 -4.46 -22.26
C LEU A 52 -16.26 -5.70 -22.82
N LYS A 53 -16.26 -6.82 -22.07
CA LYS A 53 -16.99 -8.03 -22.46
C LYS A 53 -18.48 -7.77 -22.59
N LYS A 54 -19.10 -7.09 -21.61
CA LYS A 54 -20.52 -6.72 -21.65
C LYS A 54 -20.87 -5.81 -22.83
N SER A 55 -19.91 -4.99 -23.26
CA SER A 55 -20.04 -4.10 -24.41
C SER A 55 -19.79 -4.79 -25.75
N GLY A 56 -19.54 -6.11 -25.76
CA GLY A 56 -19.43 -6.92 -26.96
C GLY A 56 -18.03 -7.02 -27.55
N TYR A 57 -16.98 -6.64 -26.82
CA TYR A 57 -15.60 -6.79 -27.32
C TYR A 57 -15.32 -8.21 -27.78
N ARG A 58 -14.76 -8.36 -28.99
CA ARG A 58 -14.47 -9.67 -29.60
C ARG A 58 -13.56 -10.52 -28.73
N ARG A 59 -12.57 -9.90 -28.11
CA ARG A 59 -11.59 -10.57 -27.24
C ARG A 59 -11.07 -9.60 -26.19
N VAL A 60 -10.99 -10.07 -24.95
CA VAL A 60 -10.43 -9.33 -23.82
C VAL A 60 -9.49 -10.27 -23.06
N GLU A 61 -8.22 -9.90 -22.96
CA GLU A 61 -7.18 -10.69 -22.30
C GLU A 61 -6.54 -9.87 -21.17
N LEU A 62 -5.99 -10.53 -20.15
CA LEU A 62 -5.32 -9.89 -19.01
C LEU A 62 -3.87 -10.38 -18.89
N PHE A 63 -2.94 -9.44 -18.79
CA PHE A 63 -1.58 -9.68 -18.34
C PHE A 63 -1.33 -8.94 -17.03
N ASP A 64 -1.25 -9.70 -15.93
CA ASP A 64 -0.94 -9.14 -14.61
C ASP A 64 0.53 -9.39 -14.28
N PHE A 65 1.34 -8.32 -14.25
CA PHE A 65 2.74 -8.40 -13.84
C PHE A 65 2.88 -8.82 -12.37
N LEU A 66 1.91 -8.44 -11.54
CA LEU A 66 1.93 -8.63 -10.09
C LEU A 66 1.13 -9.87 -9.66
N GLU A 67 0.77 -10.74 -10.61
CA GLU A 67 0.19 -12.04 -10.30
C GLU A 67 1.16 -12.84 -9.41
N THR A 68 0.62 -13.40 -8.33
CA THR A 68 1.40 -14.08 -7.31
C THR A 68 1.57 -15.56 -7.58
N ASP A 69 2.70 -16.13 -7.13
CA ASP A 69 2.88 -17.58 -7.07
C ASP A 69 1.96 -18.22 -6.00
N ALA A 70 1.97 -19.55 -5.90
CA ALA A 70 1.19 -20.27 -4.89
C ALA A 70 1.56 -19.91 -3.43
N ALA A 71 2.73 -19.30 -3.21
CA ALA A 71 3.18 -18.78 -1.93
C ALA A 71 2.87 -17.28 -1.75
N ARG A 72 2.00 -16.70 -2.59
CA ARG A 72 1.61 -15.29 -2.61
C ARG A 72 2.77 -14.31 -2.86
N ARG A 73 3.84 -14.76 -3.51
CA ARG A 73 5.02 -13.93 -3.79
C ARG A 73 5.02 -13.45 -5.22
N VAL A 74 5.57 -12.25 -5.40
CA VAL A 74 5.84 -11.65 -6.70
C VAL A 74 7.35 -11.72 -6.95
N PRO A 75 7.80 -12.19 -8.13
CA PRO A 75 9.23 -12.20 -8.46
C PRO A 75 9.80 -10.78 -8.45
N ARG A 76 11.09 -10.68 -8.14
CA ARG A 76 11.80 -9.40 -8.17
C ARG A 76 13.25 -9.53 -8.57
N HIS A 77 13.78 -8.51 -9.23
CA HIS A 77 15.21 -8.36 -9.51
C HIS A 77 15.64 -6.91 -9.30
N ARG A 78 16.92 -6.70 -8.98
CA ARG A 78 17.44 -5.35 -8.74
C ARG A 78 17.59 -4.60 -10.06
N ILE A 79 17.32 -3.30 -10.01
CA ILE A 79 17.46 -2.36 -11.13
C ILE A 79 18.22 -1.12 -10.65
N ASN A 80 18.84 -0.39 -11.57
CA ASN A 80 19.43 0.91 -11.26
C ASN A 80 18.32 1.97 -11.15
N PRO A 81 18.43 2.91 -10.19
CA PRO A 81 17.37 3.89 -9.93
C PRO A 81 17.17 4.88 -11.08
N ASP A 82 18.24 5.23 -11.80
CA ASP A 82 18.27 6.28 -12.83
C ASP A 82 18.19 5.72 -14.26
N GLU A 83 17.94 4.41 -14.41
CA GLU A 83 17.88 3.76 -15.72
C GLU A 83 16.44 3.65 -16.23
N GLU A 84 16.30 3.82 -17.55
CA GLU A 84 15.07 3.48 -18.26
C GLU A 84 15.18 2.08 -18.85
N TYR A 85 14.10 1.32 -18.71
CA TYR A 85 13.97 -0.02 -19.26
C TYR A 85 12.95 -0.06 -20.38
N SER A 86 12.86 1.01 -21.18
CA SER A 86 11.94 1.17 -22.31
C SER A 86 12.35 0.36 -23.55
N GLU A 87 13.64 0.06 -23.71
CA GLU A 87 14.18 -0.67 -24.86
C GLU A 87 14.05 -2.20 -24.72
N PRO A 88 13.54 -2.92 -25.74
CA PRO A 88 13.55 -4.39 -25.74
C PRO A 88 14.92 -4.98 -25.46
N GLY A 89 14.98 -6.01 -24.60
CA GLY A 89 16.25 -6.67 -24.23
C GLY A 89 17.20 -5.85 -23.35
N LYS A 90 16.82 -4.63 -22.92
CA LYS A 90 17.62 -3.84 -21.98
C LYS A 90 17.72 -4.53 -20.62
N GLU A 91 18.94 -4.91 -20.26
CA GLU A 91 19.30 -5.39 -18.93
C GLU A 91 19.88 -4.25 -18.08
N PRO A 92 19.72 -4.28 -16.74
CA PRO A 92 20.34 -3.33 -15.83
C PRO A 92 21.87 -3.30 -15.96
N ALA A 93 22.48 -2.11 -15.98
CA ALA A 93 23.94 -2.01 -16.00
C ALA A 93 24.56 -2.56 -14.71
N SER A 94 25.73 -3.18 -14.84
CA SER A 94 26.51 -3.71 -13.72
C SER A 94 27.71 -2.80 -13.41
N PRO A 95 28.03 -2.54 -12.12
CA PRO A 95 27.33 -3.00 -10.92
C PRO A 95 26.04 -2.22 -10.64
N ILE A 96 25.06 -2.88 -10.02
CA ILE A 96 23.83 -2.21 -9.56
C ILE A 96 24.17 -1.24 -8.43
N ARG A 97 23.70 0.01 -8.56
CA ARG A 97 23.91 1.07 -7.57
C ARG A 97 22.68 1.24 -6.68
N PRO A 98 22.86 1.40 -5.36
CA PRO A 98 21.75 1.72 -4.48
C PRO A 98 21.31 3.17 -4.66
N LEU A 99 20.05 3.44 -4.35
CA LEU A 99 19.58 4.77 -4.02
C LEU A 99 20.08 5.14 -2.62
N VAL A 100 20.65 6.33 -2.50
CA VAL A 100 21.29 6.82 -1.28
C VAL A 100 20.46 7.95 -0.70
N ILE A 101 19.99 7.76 0.54
CA ILE A 101 19.34 8.79 1.34
C ILE A 101 20.33 9.21 2.40
N ALA A 102 20.61 10.51 2.53
CA ALA A 102 21.57 11.01 3.49
C ALA A 102 21.03 12.25 4.21
N LYS A 103 21.40 12.39 5.48
CA LYS A 103 21.23 13.61 6.29
C LYS A 103 22.44 13.74 7.22
N GLY A 104 23.20 14.82 7.06
CA GLY A 104 24.48 14.97 7.77
C GLY A 104 25.48 13.87 7.39
N THR A 105 25.95 13.12 8.38
CA THR A 105 26.88 11.98 8.19
C THR A 105 26.20 10.63 8.02
N ASP A 106 24.88 10.56 8.24
CA ASP A 106 24.13 9.31 8.14
C ASP A 106 23.76 8.99 6.68
N GLU A 107 23.82 7.72 6.33
CA GLU A 107 23.48 7.21 5.00
C GLU A 107 22.61 5.95 5.11
N LEU A 108 21.53 5.89 4.32
CA LEU A 108 20.74 4.68 4.08
C LEU A 108 20.82 4.31 2.60
N ARG A 109 21.29 3.08 2.34
CA ARG A 109 21.39 2.50 1.00
C ARG A 109 20.22 1.56 0.74
N LEU A 110 19.40 1.90 -0.25
CA LEU A 110 18.25 1.09 -0.67
C LEU A 110 18.40 0.65 -2.11
N TYR A 111 18.18 -0.63 -2.39
CA TYR A 111 18.16 -1.12 -3.77
C TYR A 111 16.74 -1.03 -4.34
N LYS A 112 16.61 -0.39 -5.51
CA LYS A 112 15.39 -0.41 -6.30
C LYS A 112 15.27 -1.77 -6.99
N HIS A 113 14.04 -2.27 -7.06
CA HIS A 113 13.73 -3.55 -7.68
C HIS A 113 12.58 -3.37 -8.67
N HIS A 114 12.64 -4.13 -9.75
CA HIS A 114 11.47 -4.46 -10.57
C HIS A 114 10.73 -5.59 -9.86
N PHE A 115 9.52 -5.30 -9.38
CA PHE A 115 8.58 -6.28 -8.86
C PHE A 115 7.57 -6.66 -9.95
N GLY A 116 7.47 -7.95 -10.23
CA GLY A 116 6.59 -8.50 -11.23
C GLY A 116 7.30 -9.46 -12.18
N LYS A 117 6.50 -10.10 -13.04
CA LYS A 117 6.99 -10.84 -14.21
C LYS A 117 7.95 -9.99 -15.02
N THR A 118 8.92 -10.59 -15.69
CA THR A 118 9.89 -9.84 -16.49
C THR A 118 9.26 -9.29 -17.77
N TRP A 119 9.89 -8.28 -18.37
CA TRP A 119 9.49 -7.77 -19.68
C TRP A 119 9.46 -8.85 -20.75
N ARG A 120 10.44 -9.75 -20.73
CA ARG A 120 10.49 -10.92 -21.62
C ARG A 120 9.27 -11.82 -21.45
N GLN A 121 8.82 -12.08 -20.23
CA GLN A 121 7.62 -12.90 -20.00
C GLN A 121 6.35 -12.24 -20.55
N MET A 122 6.25 -10.91 -20.51
CA MET A 122 5.16 -10.18 -21.17
C MET A 122 5.23 -10.33 -22.69
N GLU A 123 6.41 -10.16 -23.28
CA GLU A 123 6.62 -10.28 -24.73
C GLU A 123 6.30 -11.69 -25.23
N GLU A 124 6.81 -12.72 -24.54
CA GLU A 124 6.52 -14.13 -24.83
C GLU A 124 5.03 -14.46 -24.67
N TRP A 125 4.37 -13.91 -23.65
CA TRP A 125 2.93 -14.09 -23.47
C TRP A 125 2.12 -13.41 -24.57
N LEU A 126 2.47 -12.17 -24.96
CA LEU A 126 1.81 -11.48 -26.07
C LEU A 126 1.91 -12.30 -27.36
N ASP A 127 3.10 -12.83 -27.67
CA ASP A 127 3.30 -13.72 -28.83
C ASP A 127 2.47 -15.01 -28.72
N ALA A 128 2.43 -15.65 -27.56
CA ALA A 128 1.63 -16.86 -27.32
C ALA A 128 0.12 -16.61 -27.49
N GLN A 129 -0.35 -15.42 -27.13
CA GLN A 129 -1.73 -14.99 -27.34
C GLN A 129 -2.01 -14.52 -28.79
N GLY A 130 -1.00 -14.52 -29.66
CA GLY A 130 -1.12 -14.09 -31.07
C GLY A 130 -1.04 -12.58 -31.30
N PHE A 131 -0.68 -11.80 -30.26
CA PHE A 131 -0.47 -10.36 -30.34
C PHE A 131 0.97 -10.04 -30.77
N THR A 132 1.20 -10.07 -32.08
CA THR A 132 2.51 -9.83 -32.69
C THR A 132 2.61 -8.42 -33.27
N PRO A 133 3.81 -7.94 -33.68
CA PRO A 133 3.91 -6.71 -34.45
C PRO A 133 3.10 -6.74 -35.75
N HIS A 134 2.76 -7.90 -36.33
CA HIS A 134 1.91 -7.96 -37.53
C HIS A 134 0.42 -8.09 -37.21
N ASN A 135 0.08 -8.48 -35.98
CA ASN A 135 -1.29 -8.64 -35.49
C ASN A 135 -1.43 -7.99 -34.09
N PRO A 136 -1.34 -6.66 -33.99
CA PRO A 136 -1.44 -5.96 -32.72
C PRO A 136 -2.86 -6.02 -32.15
N PRO A 137 -3.04 -5.90 -30.82
CA PRO A 137 -4.35 -5.64 -30.25
C PRO A 137 -4.81 -4.23 -30.65
N ASP A 138 -6.12 -4.02 -30.75
CA ASP A 138 -6.69 -2.70 -31.06
C ASP A 138 -6.45 -1.72 -29.89
N GLU A 139 -6.58 -2.22 -28.66
CA GLU A 139 -6.46 -1.44 -27.43
C GLU A 139 -5.62 -2.15 -26.36
N VAL A 140 -4.82 -1.36 -25.63
CA VAL A 140 -4.14 -1.79 -24.40
C VAL A 140 -4.57 -0.88 -23.26
N TRP A 141 -5.14 -1.46 -22.21
CA TRP A 141 -5.65 -0.75 -21.04
C TRP A 141 -4.73 -0.99 -19.84
N ILE A 142 -4.21 0.09 -19.26
CA ILE A 142 -3.26 0.03 -18.15
C ILE A 142 -3.90 0.68 -16.92
N SER A 143 -3.83 0.01 -15.77
CA SER A 143 -4.28 0.58 -14.48
C SER A 143 -3.08 0.84 -13.57
N ALA A 144 -2.73 2.10 -13.37
CA ALA A 144 -1.62 2.52 -12.51
C ALA A 144 -2.12 3.06 -11.16
N VAL A 145 -1.62 2.48 -10.07
CA VAL A 145 -2.07 2.81 -8.70
C VAL A 145 -1.27 3.98 -8.13
N MET A 146 -0.01 3.78 -7.74
CA MET A 146 0.74 4.82 -7.03
C MET A 146 1.44 5.81 -7.97
N THR A 147 1.45 7.09 -7.61
CA THR A 147 2.14 8.15 -8.37
C THR A 147 3.64 7.94 -8.43
N TYR A 148 4.24 7.41 -7.37
CA TYR A 148 5.68 7.13 -7.29
C TYR A 148 6.12 5.84 -8.02
N TRP A 149 5.21 5.11 -8.68
CA TRP A 149 5.53 3.97 -9.56
C TRP A 149 5.48 4.32 -11.05
N TRP A 150 5.40 5.61 -11.38
CA TRP A 150 5.19 6.08 -12.75
C TRP A 150 6.26 5.63 -13.76
N GLU A 151 7.50 5.40 -13.34
CA GLU A 151 8.60 4.99 -14.22
C GLU A 151 8.35 3.62 -14.85
N ALA A 152 7.82 2.67 -14.08
CA ALA A 152 7.46 1.36 -14.60
C ALA A 152 6.33 1.45 -15.64
N VAL A 153 5.43 2.41 -15.47
CA VAL A 153 4.34 2.69 -16.42
C VAL A 153 4.89 3.34 -17.69
N ARG A 154 5.81 4.31 -17.59
CA ARG A 154 6.53 4.88 -18.74
C ARG A 154 7.18 3.77 -19.56
N ASP A 155 7.96 2.92 -18.91
CA ASP A 155 8.72 1.87 -19.59
C ASP A 155 7.80 0.83 -20.24
N LEU A 156 6.70 0.46 -19.58
CA LEU A 156 5.66 -0.39 -20.17
C LEU A 156 5.06 0.23 -21.44
N VAL A 157 4.62 1.49 -21.37
CA VAL A 157 4.00 2.16 -22.52
C VAL A 157 4.99 2.30 -23.67
N ALA A 158 6.23 2.69 -23.39
CA ALA A 158 7.28 2.80 -24.39
C ALA A 158 7.55 1.47 -25.11
N ARG A 159 7.59 0.35 -24.37
CA ARG A 159 7.73 -0.99 -24.96
C ARG A 159 6.55 -1.38 -25.84
N LEU A 160 5.33 -1.12 -25.38
CA LEU A 160 4.11 -1.38 -26.17
C LEU A 160 4.10 -0.56 -27.46
N LYS A 161 4.51 0.71 -27.38
CA LYS A 161 4.64 1.61 -28.54
C LYS A 161 5.74 1.17 -29.49
N HIS A 162 6.88 0.72 -28.98
CA HIS A 162 7.94 0.15 -29.81
C HIS A 162 7.44 -1.10 -30.56
N ARG A 163 6.68 -1.96 -29.88
CA ARG A 163 6.19 -3.24 -30.42
C ARG A 163 5.06 -3.08 -31.43
N PHE A 164 4.06 -2.24 -31.13
CA PHE A 164 2.82 -2.17 -31.91
C PHE A 164 2.67 -0.87 -32.73
N GLY A 165 3.45 0.17 -32.40
CA GLY A 165 3.40 1.47 -33.07
C GLY A 165 2.07 2.20 -32.84
N SER A 166 1.57 2.87 -33.87
CA SER A 166 0.31 3.62 -33.85
C SER A 166 -0.94 2.78 -34.12
N ARG A 167 -0.81 1.46 -34.35
CA ARG A 167 -1.94 0.57 -34.60
C ARG A 167 -2.71 0.16 -33.34
N THR A 168 -2.09 0.33 -32.17
CA THR A 168 -2.70 0.06 -30.87
C THR A 168 -2.90 1.36 -30.13
N THR A 169 -4.12 1.55 -29.61
CA THR A 169 -4.42 2.64 -28.67
C THR A 169 -4.05 2.21 -27.26
N VAL A 170 -3.15 2.94 -26.62
CA VAL A 170 -2.75 2.71 -25.23
C VAL A 170 -3.50 3.67 -24.32
N ILE A 171 -4.36 3.13 -23.46
CA ILE A 171 -5.20 3.84 -22.51
C ILE A 171 -4.63 3.64 -21.10
N LEU A 172 -4.30 4.74 -20.43
CA LEU A 172 -3.77 4.74 -19.07
C LEU A 172 -4.80 5.32 -18.09
N GLY A 173 -5.24 4.52 -17.12
CA GLY A 173 -6.15 4.92 -16.04
C GLY A 173 -5.62 4.51 -14.66
N GLY A 174 -6.43 4.77 -13.62
CA GLY A 174 -6.09 4.46 -12.23
C GLY A 174 -5.80 5.69 -11.38
N VAL A 175 -5.31 5.47 -10.16
CA VAL A 175 -5.08 6.52 -9.15
C VAL A 175 -3.99 7.51 -9.61
N TYR A 176 -2.87 7.04 -10.18
CA TYR A 176 -1.80 7.91 -10.69
C TYR A 176 -2.27 8.93 -11.74
N PRO A 177 -2.84 8.52 -12.90
CA PRO A 177 -3.31 9.47 -13.92
C PRO A 177 -4.53 10.29 -13.45
N THR A 178 -5.26 9.85 -12.42
CA THR A 178 -6.30 10.66 -11.80
C THR A 178 -5.73 11.84 -11.04
N LEU A 179 -4.68 11.62 -10.25
CA LEU A 179 -4.08 12.65 -9.39
C LEU A 179 -3.23 13.65 -10.16
N VAL A 180 -2.46 13.17 -11.14
CA VAL A 180 -1.52 14.01 -11.91
C VAL A 180 -1.63 13.74 -13.42
N PRO A 181 -2.81 14.01 -14.03
CA PRO A 181 -3.06 13.68 -15.44
C PRO A 181 -2.07 14.33 -16.40
N GLY A 182 -1.66 15.57 -16.14
CA GLY A 182 -0.69 16.28 -16.97
C GLY A 182 0.69 15.61 -16.94
N HIS A 183 1.12 15.14 -15.77
CA HIS A 183 2.35 14.37 -15.63
C HIS A 183 2.25 13.02 -16.35
N ALA A 184 1.16 12.29 -16.16
CA ALA A 184 0.93 11.03 -16.86
C ALA A 184 0.94 11.20 -18.39
N ALA A 185 0.28 12.23 -18.91
CA ALA A 185 0.25 12.56 -20.33
C ALA A 185 1.63 12.92 -20.89
N ALA A 186 2.42 13.71 -20.15
CA ALA A 186 3.74 14.15 -20.59
C ALA A 186 4.80 13.05 -20.50
N MET A 187 4.75 12.22 -19.46
CA MET A 187 5.87 11.35 -19.10
C MET A 187 5.72 9.89 -19.57
N THR A 188 4.51 9.43 -19.92
CA THR A 188 4.30 8.01 -20.27
C THR A 188 4.18 7.75 -21.76
N GLY A 189 3.73 8.73 -22.56
CA GLY A 189 3.47 8.53 -23.99
C GLY A 189 2.21 7.71 -24.31
N ALA A 190 1.29 7.54 -23.35
CA ALA A 190 -0.02 6.93 -23.60
C ALA A 190 -0.83 7.79 -24.60
N ASP A 191 -1.72 7.16 -25.39
CA ASP A 191 -2.57 7.92 -26.32
C ASP A 191 -3.73 8.59 -25.59
N VAL A 192 -4.30 7.89 -24.61
CA VAL A 192 -5.42 8.35 -23.79
C VAL A 192 -5.04 8.22 -22.31
N VAL A 193 -5.18 9.32 -21.57
CA VAL A 193 -5.03 9.35 -20.12
C VAL A 193 -6.39 9.60 -19.50
N VAL A 194 -6.87 8.63 -18.74
CA VAL A 194 -8.16 8.67 -18.04
C VAL A 194 -7.93 9.21 -16.62
N SER A 195 -8.58 10.32 -16.31
CA SER A 195 -8.50 11.01 -15.02
C SER A 195 -9.84 10.89 -14.29
N GLY A 196 -9.91 10.01 -13.30
CA GLY A 196 -11.12 9.74 -12.55
C GLY A 196 -11.66 8.33 -12.79
N GLU A 197 -12.91 8.14 -12.41
CA GLU A 197 -13.59 6.86 -12.52
C GLU A 197 -14.09 6.61 -13.95
N VAL A 198 -14.16 5.34 -14.34
CA VAL A 198 -14.84 4.92 -15.58
C VAL A 198 -16.24 4.44 -15.20
N GLU A 199 -17.23 5.32 -15.33
CA GLU A 199 -18.60 5.09 -14.83
C GLU A 199 -19.21 3.77 -15.30
N GLY A 200 -18.98 3.39 -16.56
CA GLY A 200 -19.50 2.13 -17.13
C GLY A 200 -18.96 0.86 -16.47
N ALA A 201 -17.81 0.96 -15.78
CA ALA A 201 -17.14 -0.16 -15.12
C ALA A 201 -17.17 -0.06 -13.59
N SER A 202 -17.22 1.15 -13.01
CA SER A 202 -16.95 1.40 -11.59
C SER A 202 -17.69 0.53 -10.59
N ASP A 203 -18.95 0.17 -10.90
CA ASP A 203 -19.85 -0.61 -10.04
C ASP A 203 -20.09 -2.05 -10.54
N LEU A 204 -19.39 -2.49 -11.60
CA LEU A 204 -19.43 -3.88 -12.02
C LEU A 204 -18.67 -4.78 -11.03
N TRP A 205 -19.04 -6.05 -11.02
CA TRP A 205 -18.26 -7.08 -10.32
C TRP A 205 -16.95 -7.33 -11.08
N PRO A 206 -15.79 -7.41 -10.40
CA PRO A 206 -14.51 -7.78 -11.03
C PRO A 206 -14.63 -9.12 -11.76
N ASP A 207 -14.22 -9.16 -13.02
CA ASP A 207 -14.25 -10.40 -13.81
C ASP A 207 -13.02 -11.25 -13.55
N LEU A 208 -13.11 -12.19 -12.60
CA LEU A 208 -12.02 -13.10 -12.28
C LEU A 208 -11.80 -14.19 -13.34
N SER A 209 -12.69 -14.34 -14.33
CA SER A 209 -12.49 -15.29 -15.44
C SER A 209 -11.36 -14.87 -16.39
N LEU A 210 -10.85 -13.64 -16.23
CA LEU A 210 -9.69 -13.14 -16.96
C LEU A 210 -8.37 -13.75 -16.48
N TYR A 211 -8.33 -14.31 -15.27
CA TYR A 211 -7.17 -15.07 -14.83
C TYR A 211 -7.27 -16.52 -15.31
N GLU A 212 -6.15 -17.09 -15.78
CA GLU A 212 -6.05 -18.51 -16.11
C GLU A 212 -6.34 -19.40 -14.90
N LYS A 213 -5.93 -18.94 -13.71
CA LYS A 213 -6.21 -19.58 -12.42
C LYS A 213 -6.89 -18.58 -11.50
N PRO A 214 -7.99 -18.96 -10.84
CA PRO A 214 -8.62 -18.10 -9.84
C PRO A 214 -7.60 -17.54 -8.83
N PRO A 215 -7.66 -16.24 -8.51
CA PRO A 215 -6.79 -15.65 -7.50
C PRO A 215 -7.13 -16.19 -6.10
N ALA A 216 -6.21 -16.04 -5.15
CA ALA A 216 -6.42 -16.55 -3.79
C ALA A 216 -7.48 -15.74 -2.98
N TYR A 217 -7.80 -14.53 -3.43
CA TYR A 217 -8.74 -13.62 -2.80
C TYR A 217 -9.41 -12.72 -3.84
N ALA A 218 -10.48 -12.02 -3.43
CA ALA A 218 -11.11 -10.97 -4.22
C ALA A 218 -11.23 -9.66 -3.42
N ILE A 219 -11.05 -8.53 -4.11
CA ILE A 219 -11.30 -7.20 -3.54
C ILE A 219 -12.76 -6.80 -3.76
N ILE A 220 -13.41 -6.36 -2.68
CA ILE A 220 -14.79 -5.88 -2.68
C ILE A 220 -14.81 -4.38 -2.40
N THR A 221 -15.53 -3.62 -3.23
CA THR A 221 -15.71 -2.16 -3.04
C THR A 221 -17.19 -1.89 -2.74
N PRO A 222 -17.60 -1.87 -1.46
CA PRO A 222 -19.00 -1.64 -1.10
C PRO A 222 -19.38 -0.15 -1.20
N ASN A 223 -18.41 0.75 -1.05
CA ASN A 223 -18.61 2.18 -1.18
C ASN A 223 -17.35 2.91 -1.68
N ARG A 224 -17.54 4.10 -2.22
CA ARG A 224 -16.51 5.00 -2.76
C ARG A 224 -16.74 6.42 -2.28
N GLY A 225 -15.64 7.14 -2.04
CA GLY A 225 -15.63 8.48 -1.48
C GLY A 225 -15.68 8.48 0.04
N CYS A 226 -15.21 9.58 0.64
CA CYS A 226 -15.19 9.75 2.08
C CYS A 226 -15.68 11.15 2.48
N ILE A 227 -16.40 11.20 3.60
CA ILE A 227 -16.91 12.46 4.16
C ILE A 227 -15.83 13.30 4.82
N TYR A 228 -14.64 12.76 5.08
CA TYR A 228 -13.54 13.48 5.73
C TYR A 228 -12.61 14.16 4.73
N ASP A 229 -11.81 15.10 5.22
CA ASP A 229 -10.90 15.94 4.42
C ASP A 229 -9.50 15.94 5.05
N CYS A 230 -8.96 14.74 5.29
CA CYS A 230 -7.65 14.59 5.89
C CYS A 230 -6.59 15.22 4.97
N SER A 231 -5.70 16.07 5.52
CA SER A 231 -4.79 16.89 4.71
C SER A 231 -3.77 16.09 3.90
N TYR A 232 -3.50 14.85 4.30
CA TYR A 232 -2.58 13.90 3.68
C TYR A 232 -3.26 12.93 2.70
N CYS A 233 -4.59 12.90 2.63
CA CYS A 233 -5.34 11.88 1.89
C CYS A 233 -5.89 12.42 0.58
N ALA A 234 -5.68 11.69 -0.51
CA ALA A 234 -6.08 12.09 -1.85
C ALA A 234 -7.52 11.73 -2.23
N GLN A 235 -8.29 11.10 -1.33
CA GLN A 235 -9.62 10.57 -1.63
C GLN A 235 -10.57 11.59 -2.28
N ARG A 236 -10.49 12.87 -1.89
CA ARG A 236 -11.36 13.93 -2.44
C ARG A 236 -11.08 14.21 -3.90
N LEU A 237 -9.82 14.12 -4.31
CA LEU A 237 -9.39 14.30 -5.69
C LEU A 237 -9.85 13.11 -6.53
N LEU A 238 -9.68 11.89 -5.98
CA LEU A 238 -10.07 10.65 -6.63
C LEU A 238 -11.59 10.53 -6.82
N ASN A 239 -12.37 10.97 -5.84
CA ASN A 239 -13.83 10.79 -5.81
C ASN A 239 -14.61 12.07 -6.13
N SER A 240 -13.96 13.09 -6.72
CA SER A 240 -14.60 14.35 -7.11
C SER A 240 -15.38 15.05 -5.98
N GLY A 241 -14.90 14.97 -4.73
CA GLY A 241 -15.50 15.65 -3.58
C GLY A 241 -15.66 14.78 -2.33
N ARG A 242 -16.63 15.13 -1.48
CA ARG A 242 -16.89 14.49 -0.17
C ARG A 242 -18.12 13.58 -0.15
N ARG A 243 -18.62 13.19 -1.32
CA ARG A 243 -19.83 12.37 -1.45
C ARG A 243 -19.43 10.90 -1.31
N VAL A 244 -20.21 10.15 -0.55
CA VAL A 244 -20.06 8.70 -0.46
C VAL A 244 -21.15 8.04 -1.29
N ARG A 245 -20.76 7.22 -2.26
CA ARG A 245 -21.67 6.38 -3.03
C ARG A 245 -21.56 4.96 -2.50
N ARG A 246 -22.69 4.31 -2.28
CA ARG A 246 -22.76 2.94 -1.73
C ARG A 246 -23.50 2.04 -2.68
N ARG A 247 -23.01 0.82 -2.81
CA ARG A 247 -23.75 -0.28 -3.42
C ARG A 247 -24.74 -0.87 -2.41
N PRO A 248 -25.89 -1.40 -2.86
CA PRO A 248 -26.80 -2.11 -1.97
C PRO A 248 -26.09 -3.27 -1.26
N PRO A 249 -26.26 -3.47 0.05
CA PRO A 249 -25.65 -4.61 0.77
C PRO A 249 -25.93 -5.97 0.12
N ALA A 250 -27.14 -6.16 -0.42
CA ALA A 250 -27.51 -7.39 -1.12
C ALA A 250 -26.70 -7.62 -2.41
N ASP A 251 -26.37 -6.57 -3.15
CA ASP A 251 -25.54 -6.65 -4.37
C ASP A 251 -24.08 -7.00 -4.02
N VAL A 252 -23.55 -6.41 -2.94
CA VAL A 252 -22.20 -6.74 -2.43
C VAL A 252 -22.11 -8.20 -1.99
N VAL A 253 -23.11 -8.69 -1.25
CA VAL A 253 -23.15 -10.09 -0.82
C VAL A 253 -23.32 -11.01 -2.02
N ALA A 254 -24.15 -10.65 -3.01
CA ALA A 254 -24.33 -11.43 -4.24
C ALA A 254 -23.01 -11.55 -5.03
N GLU A 255 -22.24 -10.48 -5.15
CA GLU A 255 -20.88 -10.52 -5.72
C GLU A 255 -20.01 -11.53 -4.98
N MET A 256 -19.93 -11.45 -3.65
CA MET A 256 -19.09 -12.36 -2.85
C MET A 256 -19.47 -13.83 -3.06
N TYR A 257 -20.77 -14.15 -3.06
CA TYR A 257 -21.24 -15.52 -3.34
C TYR A 257 -20.95 -15.96 -4.78
N TYR A 258 -21.12 -15.08 -5.76
CA TYR A 258 -20.76 -15.38 -7.15
C TYR A 258 -19.26 -15.72 -7.27
N GLN A 259 -18.39 -14.92 -6.64
CA GLN A 259 -16.94 -15.18 -6.65
C GLN A 259 -16.58 -16.49 -5.95
N TYR A 260 -17.27 -16.81 -4.84
CA TYR A 260 -17.09 -18.05 -4.12
C TYR A 260 -17.53 -19.28 -4.94
N GLU A 261 -18.74 -19.25 -5.49
CA GLU A 261 -19.35 -20.39 -6.18
C GLU A 261 -18.70 -20.65 -7.54
N THR A 262 -18.29 -19.59 -8.25
CA THR A 262 -17.71 -19.69 -9.60
C THR A 262 -16.21 -19.94 -9.59
N PHE A 263 -15.49 -19.28 -8.67
CA PHE A 263 -14.02 -19.27 -8.67
C PHE A 263 -13.40 -19.84 -7.39
N GLY A 264 -14.21 -20.27 -6.42
CA GLY A 264 -13.73 -20.84 -5.16
C GLY A 264 -13.16 -19.83 -4.17
N ILE A 265 -13.40 -18.52 -4.36
CA ILE A 265 -12.85 -17.46 -3.50
C ILE A 265 -13.40 -17.57 -2.07
N ARG A 266 -12.51 -17.63 -1.09
CA ARG A 266 -12.87 -17.66 0.34
C ARG A 266 -12.35 -16.46 1.14
N GLU A 267 -11.41 -15.71 0.57
CA GLU A 267 -10.85 -14.53 1.20
C GLU A 267 -11.32 -13.27 0.47
N PHE A 268 -11.88 -12.33 1.23
CA PHE A 268 -12.37 -11.07 0.70
C PHE A 268 -11.77 -9.89 1.45
N ALA A 269 -11.20 -8.95 0.71
CA ALA A 269 -10.72 -7.68 1.27
C ALA A 269 -11.60 -6.52 0.85
N PHE A 270 -12.10 -5.78 1.82
CA PHE A 270 -12.88 -4.58 1.60
C PHE A 270 -11.94 -3.40 1.33
N TYR A 271 -12.04 -2.83 0.14
CA TYR A 271 -11.39 -1.58 -0.26
C TYR A 271 -12.44 -0.51 -0.45
N ALA A 272 -12.48 0.44 0.46
CA ALA A 272 -13.44 1.53 0.48
C ALA A 272 -12.84 2.74 1.22
N ASP A 273 -13.03 3.95 0.67
CA ASP A 273 -12.48 5.18 1.27
C ASP A 273 -13.09 5.49 2.65
N ALA A 274 -14.32 5.04 2.90
CA ALA A 274 -15.02 5.20 4.18
C ALA A 274 -15.97 4.01 4.45
N LEU A 275 -15.40 2.81 4.67
CA LEU A 275 -16.18 1.58 4.85
C LEU A 275 -17.32 1.71 5.88
N LEU A 276 -17.06 2.42 6.99
CA LEU A 276 -18.02 2.61 8.09
C LEU A 276 -18.93 3.84 7.96
N HIS A 277 -18.90 4.56 6.84
CA HIS A 277 -19.83 5.65 6.62
C HIS A 277 -21.27 5.11 6.57
N ASP A 278 -22.10 5.52 7.54
CA ASP A 278 -23.48 5.02 7.71
C ASP A 278 -23.51 3.48 7.77
N TYR A 279 -22.64 2.93 8.63
CA TYR A 279 -22.42 1.49 8.71
C TYR A 279 -23.71 0.70 8.96
N GLU A 280 -24.69 1.26 9.68
CA GLU A 280 -25.99 0.63 9.98
C GLU A 280 -26.72 0.24 8.69
N ASN A 281 -26.71 1.11 7.68
CA ASN A 281 -27.34 0.86 6.37
C ASN A 281 -26.39 0.22 5.33
N GLY A 282 -25.12 0.04 5.68
CA GLY A 282 -24.06 -0.41 4.78
C GLY A 282 -23.35 -1.66 5.31
N PHE A 283 -22.15 -1.46 5.86
CA PHE A 283 -21.27 -2.56 6.27
C PHE A 283 -21.89 -3.50 7.31
N GLN A 284 -22.64 -2.97 8.29
CA GLN A 284 -23.34 -3.78 9.27
C GLN A 284 -24.33 -4.72 8.59
N ARG A 285 -25.12 -4.22 7.63
CA ARG A 285 -26.08 -5.04 6.90
C ARG A 285 -25.41 -6.12 6.05
N ILE A 286 -24.23 -5.83 5.49
CA ILE A 286 -23.41 -6.85 4.81
C ILE A 286 -23.03 -7.95 5.81
N LEU A 287 -22.49 -7.58 6.98
CA LEU A 287 -22.08 -8.55 8.00
C LEU A 287 -23.26 -9.39 8.51
N GLU A 288 -24.42 -8.77 8.78
CA GLU A 288 -25.64 -9.47 9.18
C GLU A 288 -26.03 -10.55 8.16
N LEU A 289 -26.04 -10.22 6.87
CA LEU A 289 -26.35 -11.17 5.79
C LEU A 289 -25.33 -12.31 5.70
N LEU A 290 -24.04 -12.02 5.92
CA LEU A 290 -22.99 -13.04 5.92
C LEU A 290 -23.12 -13.99 7.13
N VAL A 291 -23.42 -13.45 8.32
CA VAL A 291 -23.66 -14.22 9.55
C VAL A 291 -24.92 -15.09 9.42
N GLU A 292 -26.02 -14.52 8.94
CA GLU A 292 -27.29 -15.23 8.72
C GLU A 292 -27.09 -16.45 7.81
N LYS A 293 -26.33 -16.27 6.73
CA LYS A 293 -26.03 -17.33 5.76
C LYS A 293 -24.89 -18.26 6.18
N ARG A 294 -24.23 -18.02 7.32
CA ARG A 294 -23.05 -18.75 7.78
C ARG A 294 -21.96 -18.81 6.70
N ALA A 295 -21.68 -17.66 6.11
CA ALA A 295 -20.77 -17.54 4.98
C ALA A 295 -19.38 -18.13 5.33
N PRO A 296 -18.81 -19.02 4.49
CA PRO A 296 -17.54 -19.70 4.79
C PRO A 296 -16.34 -18.84 4.36
N PHE A 297 -16.39 -17.54 4.67
CA PHE A 297 -15.45 -16.52 4.20
C PHE A 297 -14.51 -16.10 5.33
N ARG A 298 -13.31 -15.64 4.95
CA ARG A 298 -12.44 -14.82 5.81
C ARG A 298 -12.44 -13.40 5.25
N LEU A 299 -12.68 -12.43 6.12
CA LEU A 299 -12.82 -11.03 5.72
C LEU A 299 -11.63 -10.21 6.20
N TYR A 300 -11.26 -9.21 5.42
CA TYR A 300 -10.19 -8.26 5.71
C TYR A 300 -10.61 -6.84 5.33
N ALA A 301 -10.09 -5.84 6.04
CA ALA A 301 -10.29 -4.42 5.73
C ALA A 301 -8.96 -3.67 5.92
N PRO A 302 -7.99 -3.82 4.99
CA PRO A 302 -6.61 -3.37 5.20
C PRO A 302 -6.43 -1.85 5.22
N GLU A 303 -7.40 -1.08 4.68
CA GLU A 303 -7.36 0.40 4.67
C GLU A 303 -7.69 1.04 6.03
N GLY A 304 -8.11 0.23 7.01
CA GLY A 304 -8.48 0.70 8.33
C GLY A 304 -9.94 1.08 8.49
N LEU A 305 -10.37 1.16 9.76
CA LEU A 305 -11.74 1.40 10.16
C LEU A 305 -11.82 2.64 11.04
N ASP A 306 -12.74 3.56 10.72
CA ASP A 306 -12.93 4.79 11.48
C ASP A 306 -13.24 4.50 12.96
N VAL A 307 -12.32 4.89 13.84
CA VAL A 307 -12.41 4.66 15.28
C VAL A 307 -13.60 5.39 15.91
N THR A 308 -14.05 6.50 15.32
CA THR A 308 -15.19 7.28 15.82
C THR A 308 -16.51 6.53 15.64
N SER A 309 -16.65 5.79 14.54
CA SER A 309 -17.80 4.95 14.27
C SER A 309 -17.75 3.67 15.09
N LEU A 310 -16.57 3.03 15.15
CA LEU A 310 -16.36 1.79 15.92
C LEU A 310 -16.64 1.97 17.42
N SER A 311 -16.23 3.09 18.03
CA SER A 311 -16.39 3.33 19.46
C SER A 311 -17.84 3.46 19.94
N ARG A 312 -18.82 3.43 19.01
CA ARG A 312 -20.24 3.64 19.29
C ARG A 312 -21.09 2.38 19.27
N SER A 313 -20.56 1.26 18.77
CA SER A 313 -21.36 0.05 18.55
C SER A 313 -20.57 -1.22 18.88
N GLN A 314 -20.85 -1.80 20.05
CA GLN A 314 -20.37 -3.15 20.39
C GLN A 314 -20.93 -4.18 19.40
N TYR A 315 -22.19 -4.03 19.01
CA TYR A 315 -22.88 -4.92 18.07
C TYR A 315 -22.13 -5.04 16.73
N LEU A 316 -21.56 -3.92 16.24
CA LEU A 316 -20.76 -3.95 15.01
C LEU A 316 -19.52 -4.83 15.16
N PHE A 317 -18.81 -4.78 16.30
CA PHE A 317 -17.67 -5.67 16.56
C PHE A 317 -18.08 -7.13 16.69
N ASP A 318 -19.21 -7.40 17.35
CA ASP A 318 -19.74 -8.76 17.51
C ASP A 318 -20.06 -9.37 16.13
N LEU A 319 -20.67 -8.58 15.24
CA LEU A 319 -20.90 -8.96 13.84
C LEU A 319 -19.61 -9.16 13.06
N MET A 320 -18.62 -8.27 13.21
CA MET A 320 -17.31 -8.42 12.56
C MET A 320 -16.65 -9.74 12.95
N LYS A 321 -16.66 -10.10 14.24
CA LYS A 321 -16.09 -11.36 14.72
C LYS A 321 -16.89 -12.56 14.21
N ALA A 322 -18.21 -12.52 14.29
CA ALA A 322 -19.09 -13.59 13.84
C ALA A 322 -19.02 -13.82 12.32
N ALA A 323 -18.75 -12.77 11.53
CA ALA A 323 -18.54 -12.84 10.09
C ALA A 323 -17.09 -13.18 9.69
N HIS A 324 -16.22 -13.50 10.65
CA HIS A 324 -14.80 -13.83 10.42
C HIS A 324 -13.98 -12.69 9.78
N LEU A 325 -14.20 -11.44 10.21
CA LEU A 325 -13.24 -10.36 9.98
C LEU A 325 -11.99 -10.63 10.82
N GLU A 326 -10.89 -10.99 10.18
CA GLU A 326 -9.71 -11.57 10.85
C GLU A 326 -8.88 -10.54 11.62
N LYS A 327 -8.75 -9.34 11.07
CA LYS A 327 -7.91 -8.27 11.62
C LYS A 327 -8.64 -6.94 11.59
N ILE A 328 -8.50 -6.19 12.68
CA ILE A 328 -8.95 -4.82 12.84
C ILE A 328 -7.74 -3.90 12.76
N TYR A 329 -7.84 -2.87 11.93
CA TYR A 329 -6.85 -1.81 11.83
C TYR A 329 -7.49 -0.48 12.26
N LEU A 330 -6.98 0.11 13.33
CA LEU A 330 -7.47 1.33 13.95
C LEU A 330 -6.53 2.50 13.59
N PRO A 331 -6.96 3.45 12.75
CA PRO A 331 -6.12 4.58 12.34
C PRO A 331 -5.97 5.62 13.46
N LEU A 332 -4.94 5.42 14.31
CA LEU A 332 -4.56 6.35 15.37
C LEU A 332 -3.89 7.59 14.78
N GLU A 333 -2.92 7.38 13.88
CA GLU A 333 -2.06 8.38 13.23
C GLU A 333 -1.14 9.15 14.20
N SER A 334 -1.70 9.77 15.24
CA SER A 334 -0.95 10.54 16.23
C SER A 334 -1.65 10.55 17.59
N PHE A 335 -0.87 10.55 18.67
CA PHE A 335 -1.36 10.82 20.02
C PHE A 335 -1.72 12.30 20.24
N SER A 336 -1.12 13.23 19.49
CA SER A 336 -1.36 14.67 19.67
C SER A 336 -2.69 15.09 19.04
N GLN A 337 -3.62 15.56 19.88
CA GLN A 337 -4.91 16.06 19.42
C GLN A 337 -4.79 17.29 18.51
N GLU A 338 -3.79 18.14 18.77
CA GLU A 338 -3.45 19.29 17.93
C GLU A 338 -3.04 18.83 16.54
N LYS A 339 -2.14 17.84 16.45
CA LYS A 339 -1.68 17.27 15.18
C LYS A 339 -2.83 16.61 14.41
N LEU A 340 -3.67 15.82 15.08
CA LEU A 340 -4.90 15.28 14.47
C LEU A 340 -5.79 16.38 13.90
N THR A 341 -5.93 17.50 14.60
CA THR A 341 -6.73 18.65 14.11
C THR A 341 -6.11 19.28 12.87
N ARG A 342 -4.78 19.52 12.86
CA ARG A 342 -4.04 20.01 11.68
C ARG A 342 -4.17 19.07 10.48
N LEU A 343 -4.17 17.76 10.74
CA LEU A 343 -4.36 16.73 9.73
C LEU A 343 -5.81 16.63 9.21
N GLY A 344 -6.74 17.45 9.70
CA GLY A 344 -8.16 17.38 9.32
C GLY A 344 -8.94 16.26 10.01
N ARG A 345 -8.38 15.63 11.05
CA ARG A 345 -8.93 14.51 11.82
C ARG A 345 -9.51 14.91 13.18
N LYS A 346 -10.06 16.12 13.31
CA LYS A 346 -10.66 16.60 14.58
C LYS A 346 -11.81 15.74 15.15
N HIS A 347 -12.37 14.85 14.33
CA HIS A 347 -13.40 13.90 14.73
C HIS A 347 -12.82 12.71 15.54
N VAL A 348 -11.54 12.42 15.36
CA VAL A 348 -10.82 11.37 16.09
C VAL A 348 -10.36 11.92 17.44
N ARG A 349 -10.75 11.21 18.50
CA ARG A 349 -10.35 11.43 19.89
C ARG A 349 -9.65 10.18 20.41
N LEU A 350 -8.70 10.32 21.32
CA LEU A 350 -7.97 9.17 21.89
C LEU A 350 -8.91 8.22 22.64
N GLU A 351 -9.96 8.75 23.26
CA GLU A 351 -11.01 7.98 23.93
C GLU A 351 -11.75 7.08 22.95
N ASN A 352 -11.99 7.54 21.71
CA ASN A 352 -12.61 6.71 20.67
C ASN A 352 -11.71 5.51 20.34
N PHE A 353 -10.41 5.75 20.22
CA PHE A 353 -9.43 4.70 19.94
C PHE A 353 -9.37 3.65 21.07
N VAL A 354 -9.28 4.10 22.32
CA VAL A 354 -9.27 3.21 23.51
C VAL A 354 -10.59 2.44 23.62
N GLN A 355 -11.72 3.11 23.39
CA GLN A 355 -13.02 2.47 23.45
C GLN A 355 -13.20 1.42 22.35
N ALA A 356 -12.76 1.71 21.12
CA ALA A 356 -12.77 0.74 20.02
C ALA A 356 -11.90 -0.49 20.34
N ALA A 357 -10.72 -0.31 20.94
CA ALA A 357 -9.88 -1.43 21.36
C ALA A 357 -10.56 -2.32 22.42
N LYS A 358 -11.20 -1.70 23.43
CA LYS A 358 -11.96 -2.43 24.47
C LYS A 358 -13.15 -3.20 23.88
N MET A 359 -13.89 -2.58 22.96
CA MET A 359 -15.03 -3.22 22.31
C MET A 359 -14.60 -4.38 21.41
N ALA A 360 -13.47 -4.25 20.71
CA ALA A 360 -12.88 -5.35 19.96
C ALA A 360 -12.49 -6.52 20.87
N GLU A 361 -11.83 -6.25 22.01
CA GLU A 361 -11.50 -7.28 23.00
C GLU A 361 -12.75 -7.97 23.55
N ALA A 362 -13.78 -7.19 23.88
CA ALA A 362 -15.06 -7.72 24.37
C ALA A 362 -15.78 -8.62 23.34
N ALA A 363 -15.65 -8.32 22.05
CA ALA A 363 -16.15 -9.16 20.96
C ALA A 363 -15.32 -10.44 20.72
N GLY A 364 -14.18 -10.60 21.41
CA GLY A 364 -13.33 -11.78 21.32
C GLY A 364 -12.14 -11.65 20.37
N TYR A 365 -11.77 -10.43 19.95
CA TYR A 365 -10.48 -10.18 19.31
C TYR A 365 -9.35 -10.20 20.33
N ARG A 366 -8.20 -10.77 19.95
CA ARG A 366 -7.01 -10.82 20.82
C ARG A 366 -6.18 -9.55 20.64
N LEU A 367 -6.17 -8.69 21.65
CA LEU A 367 -5.16 -7.64 21.75
C LEU A 367 -3.77 -8.25 21.89
N ARG A 368 -2.73 -7.49 21.56
CA ARG A 368 -1.32 -7.90 21.65
C ARG A 368 -0.99 -9.15 20.82
N ASN A 369 -1.75 -9.43 19.76
CA ASN A 369 -1.64 -10.64 18.95
C ASN A 369 -1.76 -10.38 17.42
N LEU A 370 -1.69 -9.13 16.96
CA LEU A 370 -1.92 -8.72 15.56
C LEU A 370 -3.36 -8.89 15.04
N GLU A 371 -4.33 -9.25 15.89
CA GLU A 371 -5.76 -9.21 15.51
C GLU A 371 -6.34 -7.79 15.59
N VAL A 372 -5.84 -6.95 16.49
CA VAL A 372 -6.18 -5.53 16.59
C VAL A 372 -4.90 -4.73 16.50
N ASN A 373 -4.83 -3.82 15.53
CA ASN A 373 -3.61 -3.15 15.13
C ASN A 373 -3.84 -1.63 15.09
N ALA A 374 -2.83 -0.85 15.46
CA ALA A 374 -2.87 0.61 15.36
C ALA A 374 -2.05 1.09 14.15
N PHE A 375 -2.63 1.90 13.27
CA PHE A 375 -1.81 2.64 12.30
C PHE A 375 -1.15 3.85 12.96
N VAL A 376 0.16 3.96 12.78
CA VAL A 376 0.95 5.10 13.23
C VAL A 376 1.61 5.71 11.99
N LEU A 377 1.15 6.92 11.63
CA LEU A 377 1.69 7.68 10.52
C LEU A 377 2.88 8.52 10.98
N TYR A 378 4.02 8.35 10.31
CA TYR A 378 5.26 9.07 10.62
C TYR A 378 6.04 9.41 9.34
N GLY A 379 7.00 10.32 9.45
CA GLY A 379 7.66 10.97 8.31
C GLY A 379 6.89 12.19 7.79
N LEU A 380 5.92 12.70 8.55
CA LEU A 380 5.23 13.96 8.25
C LEU A 380 6.22 15.14 8.33
N PRO A 381 6.00 16.24 7.58
CA PRO A 381 6.87 17.41 7.65
C PRO A 381 6.81 18.06 9.04
N GLU A 382 7.95 18.58 9.49
CA GLU A 382 8.13 19.25 10.79
C GLU A 382 7.76 18.35 11.98
N GLU A 383 7.96 17.03 11.84
CA GLU A 383 7.66 16.06 12.88
C GLU A 383 8.76 16.00 13.94
N ARG A 384 8.33 15.99 15.22
CA ARG A 384 9.21 15.79 16.38
C ARG A 384 9.29 14.32 16.74
N ILE A 385 10.50 13.83 17.03
CA ILE A 385 10.74 12.42 17.37
C ILE A 385 9.97 12.03 18.63
N GLU A 386 9.96 12.90 19.64
CA GLU A 386 9.23 12.69 20.89
C GLU A 386 7.74 12.38 20.66
N GLU A 387 7.07 13.09 19.75
CA GLU A 387 5.64 12.90 19.47
C GLU A 387 5.34 11.56 18.81
N VAL A 388 6.24 11.11 17.93
CA VAL A 388 6.12 9.79 17.30
C VAL A 388 6.32 8.72 18.35
N VAL A 389 7.32 8.85 19.23
CA VAL A 389 7.54 7.92 20.35
C VAL A 389 6.32 7.87 21.28
N GLN A 390 5.74 9.02 21.65
CA GLN A 390 4.50 9.06 22.46
C GLN A 390 3.36 8.30 21.77
N THR A 391 3.21 8.47 20.46
CA THR A 391 2.21 7.75 19.66
C THR A 391 2.45 6.24 19.64
N ILE A 392 3.71 5.81 19.43
CA ILE A 392 4.13 4.41 19.46
C ILE A 392 3.82 3.77 20.82
N ILE A 393 4.22 4.43 21.91
CA ILE A 393 4.01 3.91 23.27
C ILE A 393 2.51 3.82 23.57
N PHE A 394 1.72 4.85 23.25
CA PHE A 394 0.26 4.83 23.46
C PHE A 394 -0.42 3.69 22.67
N ALA A 395 -0.05 3.51 21.40
CA ALA A 395 -0.57 2.44 20.56
C ALA A 395 -0.20 1.05 21.10
N SER A 396 1.08 0.84 21.46
CA SER A 396 1.57 -0.40 22.06
C SER A 396 0.82 -0.71 23.35
N GLU A 397 0.58 0.28 24.21
CA GLU A 397 -0.10 0.01 25.47
C GLU A 397 -1.56 -0.33 25.32
N THR A 398 -2.24 0.31 24.36
CA THR A 398 -3.68 0.14 24.14
C THR A 398 -4.00 -1.14 23.38
N VAL A 399 -3.30 -1.45 22.29
CA VAL A 399 -3.59 -2.63 21.45
C VAL A 399 -2.42 -3.60 21.33
N GLY A 400 -1.18 -3.13 21.55
CA GLY A 400 0.01 -3.98 21.54
C GLY A 400 0.45 -4.52 20.19
N SER A 401 -0.05 -3.89 19.13
CA SER A 401 0.36 -4.12 17.77
C SER A 401 0.28 -2.80 16.99
N ILE A 402 1.38 -2.47 16.33
CA ILE A 402 1.56 -1.23 15.59
C ILE A 402 1.89 -1.56 14.15
N ILE A 403 1.22 -0.90 13.22
CA ILE A 403 1.56 -0.97 11.81
C ILE A 403 2.17 0.38 11.43
N PRO A 404 3.49 0.41 11.12
CA PRO A 404 4.18 1.63 10.72
C PRO A 404 3.68 2.08 9.34
N MET A 405 3.16 3.30 9.27
CA MET A 405 2.72 3.93 8.03
C MET A 405 3.66 5.08 7.70
N LEU A 406 4.52 4.91 6.70
CA LEU A 406 5.39 5.98 6.23
C LEU A 406 4.60 6.97 5.39
N PHE A 407 4.75 8.26 5.70
CA PHE A 407 4.08 9.31 4.98
C PHE A 407 4.69 9.53 3.59
N ALA A 408 3.82 9.53 2.57
CA ALA A 408 4.15 9.96 1.21
C ALA A 408 3.35 11.24 0.88
N PRO A 409 3.99 12.34 0.45
CA PRO A 409 3.28 13.52 0.00
C PRO A 409 2.61 13.24 -1.35
N VAL A 410 1.34 12.87 -1.30
CA VAL A 410 0.57 12.57 -2.50
C VAL A 410 0.24 13.87 -3.25
N PRO A 411 0.58 13.99 -4.54
CA PRO A 411 0.27 15.18 -5.35
C PRO A 411 -1.19 15.65 -5.25
N GLY A 412 -1.36 16.96 -5.09
CA GLY A 412 -2.66 17.64 -4.96
C GLY A 412 -3.30 17.56 -3.57
N THR A 413 -2.72 16.83 -2.62
CA THR A 413 -3.18 16.85 -1.22
C THR A 413 -2.79 18.17 -0.54
N ARG A 414 -3.49 18.55 0.53
CA ARG A 414 -3.22 19.83 1.22
C ARG A 414 -1.80 19.91 1.77
N ILE A 415 -1.24 18.79 2.26
CA ILE A 415 0.16 18.76 2.69
C ILE A 415 1.08 18.91 1.48
N TYR A 416 0.88 18.15 0.40
CA TYR A 416 1.70 18.30 -0.79
C TYR A 416 1.71 19.75 -1.32
N ASP A 417 0.55 20.38 -1.42
CA ASP A 417 0.44 21.77 -1.91
C ASP A 417 1.14 22.77 -0.99
N ALA A 418 1.05 22.57 0.34
CA ALA A 418 1.73 23.42 1.32
C ALA A 418 3.26 23.36 1.19
N TYR A 419 3.82 22.22 0.80
CA TYR A 419 5.26 22.01 0.62
C TYR A 419 5.68 21.93 -0.85
N LEU A 420 4.83 22.34 -1.79
CA LEU A 420 5.14 22.30 -3.22
C LEU A 420 6.42 23.09 -3.58
N PRO A 421 6.71 24.27 -2.99
CA PRO A 421 7.98 24.96 -3.26
C PRO A 421 9.21 24.11 -2.90
N TYR A 422 9.19 23.45 -1.74
CA TYR A 422 10.26 22.56 -1.29
C TYR A 422 10.45 21.36 -2.23
N ILE A 423 9.34 20.78 -2.70
CA ILE A 423 9.31 19.65 -3.64
C ILE A 423 9.87 20.08 -5.02
N LYS A 424 9.47 21.26 -5.52
CA LYS A 424 9.91 21.80 -6.81
C LYS A 424 11.39 22.16 -6.85
N GLU A 425 11.92 22.73 -5.76
CA GLU A 425 13.35 23.05 -5.65
C GLU A 425 14.22 21.80 -5.89
N ARG A 426 13.70 20.62 -5.54
CA ARG A 426 14.37 19.32 -5.69
C ARG A 426 14.03 18.59 -7.00
N GLY A 427 13.15 19.15 -7.82
CA GLY A 427 12.66 18.51 -9.06
C GLY A 427 11.67 17.35 -8.83
N TRP A 428 11.24 17.12 -7.59
CA TRP A 428 10.41 15.96 -7.24
C TRP A 428 8.94 16.10 -7.65
N ASP A 429 8.53 17.25 -8.18
CA ASP A 429 7.24 17.43 -8.85
C ASP A 429 7.21 16.76 -10.24
N LYS A 430 8.40 16.41 -10.78
CA LYS A 430 8.59 15.59 -11.98
C LYS A 430 9.09 14.20 -11.60
N ASP A 431 10.03 14.12 -10.68
CA ASP A 431 10.57 12.83 -10.21
C ASP A 431 9.70 12.26 -9.09
N LEU A 432 8.43 11.96 -9.39
CA LEU A 432 7.43 11.58 -8.38
C LEU A 432 7.82 10.33 -7.57
N HIS A 433 8.75 9.51 -8.05
CA HIS A 433 9.25 8.35 -7.32
C HIS A 433 9.99 8.76 -6.03
N MET A 434 10.53 9.97 -5.97
CA MET A 434 11.17 10.57 -4.79
C MET A 434 10.17 10.91 -3.68
N LEU A 435 8.86 10.95 -3.98
CA LEU A 435 7.80 11.17 -3.01
C LEU A 435 7.37 9.88 -2.28
N ASN A 436 8.02 8.74 -2.56
CA ASN A 436 7.79 7.50 -1.85
C ASN A 436 8.21 7.65 -0.37
N GLY A 437 7.30 7.35 0.56
CA GLY A 437 7.56 7.52 2.00
C GLY A 437 8.76 6.73 2.53
N LYS A 438 9.16 5.65 1.86
CA LYS A 438 10.37 4.87 2.16
C LYS A 438 11.66 5.65 1.93
N LEU A 439 11.59 6.76 1.19
CA LEU A 439 12.70 7.64 0.89
C LEU A 439 12.76 8.86 1.83
N TYR A 440 11.85 8.95 2.81
CA TYR A 440 11.76 10.04 3.78
C TYR A 440 11.79 11.43 3.12
N PRO A 441 10.80 11.77 2.28
CA PRO A 441 10.81 13.01 1.49
C PRO A 441 10.87 14.30 2.33
N PHE A 442 10.55 14.26 3.62
CA PHE A 442 10.66 15.42 4.51
C PHE A 442 11.78 15.30 5.56
N LEU A 443 12.72 14.37 5.38
CA LEU A 443 13.80 14.14 6.35
C LEU A 443 14.56 15.41 6.72
N GLU A 444 14.83 16.29 5.75
CA GLU A 444 15.53 17.57 5.95
C GLU A 444 14.71 18.59 6.76
N LEU A 445 13.38 18.53 6.72
CA LEU A 445 12.51 19.43 7.49
C LEU A 445 12.24 18.92 8.91
N ASN A 446 12.56 17.66 9.17
CA ASN A 446 12.20 16.99 10.40
C ASN A 446 13.32 17.08 11.45
N GLU A 447 12.92 16.97 12.72
CA GLU A 447 13.87 16.79 13.82
C GLU A 447 14.58 15.44 13.71
N GLY A 448 15.82 15.38 14.20
CA GLY A 448 16.58 14.13 14.32
C GLY A 448 17.34 13.73 13.07
N SER A 449 18.03 12.62 13.18
CA SER A 449 18.89 12.00 12.19
C SER A 449 18.15 10.94 11.38
N LEU A 450 18.76 10.42 10.32
CA LEU A 450 18.20 9.27 9.60
C LEU A 450 18.17 8.02 10.48
N ALA A 451 19.16 7.85 11.35
CA ALA A 451 19.20 6.77 12.32
C ALA A 451 17.98 6.81 13.26
N ASP A 452 17.54 8.00 13.70
CA ASP A 452 16.38 8.16 14.57
C ASP A 452 15.09 7.64 13.91
N TYR A 453 14.88 7.94 12.62
CA TYR A 453 13.71 7.45 11.87
C TYR A 453 13.73 5.93 11.67
N ILE A 454 14.92 5.36 11.46
CA ILE A 454 15.09 3.91 11.40
C ILE A 454 14.82 3.29 12.78
N ASP A 455 15.27 3.94 13.86
CA ASP A 455 15.04 3.49 15.24
C ASP A 455 13.57 3.57 15.66
N LEU A 456 12.81 4.56 15.19
CA LEU A 456 11.34 4.57 15.37
C LEU A 456 10.71 3.29 14.81
N GLN A 457 11.18 2.85 13.64
CA GLN A 457 10.70 1.62 13.03
C GLN A 457 11.17 0.37 13.77
N ARG A 458 12.44 0.32 14.21
CA ARG A 458 12.96 -0.76 15.05
C ARG A 458 12.19 -0.87 16.38
N LEU A 459 11.84 0.26 17.00
CA LEU A 459 11.04 0.32 18.22
C LEU A 459 9.65 -0.28 17.98
N MET A 460 8.96 0.13 16.92
CA MET A 460 7.64 -0.42 16.56
C MET A 460 7.71 -1.94 16.35
N PHE A 461 8.69 -2.44 15.59
CA PHE A 461 8.87 -3.89 15.38
C PHE A 461 9.25 -4.65 16.66
N THR A 462 10.06 -4.05 17.52
CA THR A 462 10.41 -4.63 18.83
C THR A 462 9.19 -4.78 19.72
N LEU A 463 8.34 -3.75 19.79
CA LEU A 463 7.09 -3.79 20.55
C LEU A 463 6.05 -4.76 19.97
N ASN A 464 6.13 -5.04 18.67
CA ASN A 464 5.32 -6.06 18.01
C ASN A 464 5.83 -7.50 18.20
N ALA A 465 7.02 -7.70 18.77
CA ALA A 465 7.58 -9.04 18.93
C ALA A 465 6.70 -9.87 19.88
N HIS A 466 6.29 -11.06 19.44
CA HIS A 466 5.43 -11.94 20.22
C HIS A 466 6.25 -13.07 20.85
N TYR A 467 5.96 -13.36 22.11
CA TYR A 467 6.35 -14.60 22.76
C TYR A 467 5.11 -15.27 23.36
N ARG A 468 4.88 -16.55 23.05
CA ARG A 468 3.66 -17.28 23.43
C ARG A 468 2.38 -16.49 23.12
N SER A 469 2.29 -16.01 21.88
CA SER A 469 1.12 -15.31 21.32
C SER A 469 0.80 -13.94 21.94
N ARG A 470 1.71 -13.30 22.68
CA ARG A 470 1.51 -11.92 23.16
C ARG A 470 2.78 -11.08 23.08
N SER A 471 2.62 -9.78 22.82
CA SER A 471 3.69 -8.79 22.95
C SER A 471 3.87 -8.32 24.41
N PHE A 472 5.07 -7.81 24.73
CA PHE A 472 5.36 -7.27 26.06
C PHE A 472 4.57 -5.99 26.35
N GLN A 473 4.05 -5.86 27.57
CA GLN A 473 3.29 -4.69 28.01
C GLN A 473 4.16 -3.82 28.94
N LEU A 474 4.50 -2.63 28.49
CA LEU A 474 5.43 -1.73 29.19
C LEU A 474 4.83 -1.26 30.51
N PHE A 475 3.54 -0.90 30.51
CA PHE A 475 2.81 -0.42 31.69
C PHE A 475 1.96 -1.52 32.34
N GLY A 476 2.34 -2.78 32.10
CA GLY A 476 1.61 -3.95 32.60
C GLY A 476 1.74 -4.14 34.11
N PRO A 477 0.87 -4.99 34.71
CA PRO A 477 0.84 -5.22 36.15
C PRO A 477 1.94 -6.18 36.64
N THR A 478 2.71 -6.80 35.74
CA THR A 478 3.72 -7.80 36.11
C THR A 478 4.90 -7.17 36.86
N ARG A 479 5.60 -7.97 37.67
CA ARG A 479 6.84 -7.53 38.35
C ARG A 479 7.91 -7.11 37.34
N VAL A 480 8.00 -7.79 36.18
CA VAL A 480 8.96 -7.46 35.12
C VAL A 480 8.64 -6.10 34.50
N SER A 481 7.38 -5.83 34.16
CA SER A 481 6.95 -4.52 33.64
C SER A 481 7.24 -3.39 34.63
N ARG A 482 7.01 -3.62 35.93
CA ARG A 482 7.32 -2.64 36.98
C ARG A 482 8.83 -2.36 37.08
N ALA A 483 9.64 -3.42 37.23
CA ALA A 483 11.08 -3.29 37.32
C ALA A 483 11.69 -2.63 36.07
N PHE A 484 11.16 -2.94 34.87
CA PHE A 484 11.58 -2.27 33.64
C PHE A 484 11.38 -0.75 33.71
N ARG A 485 10.22 -0.29 34.16
CA ARG A 485 9.93 1.16 34.28
C ARG A 485 10.79 1.83 35.35
N GLU A 486 10.96 1.19 36.51
CA GLU A 486 11.82 1.69 37.60
C GLU A 486 13.27 1.84 37.12
N LEU A 487 13.82 0.83 36.42
CA LEU A 487 15.20 0.89 35.90
C LEU A 487 15.42 1.97 34.83
N LEU A 488 14.38 2.34 34.07
CA LEU A 488 14.46 3.46 33.14
C LEU A 488 14.57 4.82 33.86
N THR A 489 14.05 4.94 35.07
CA THR A 489 14.09 6.18 35.87
C THR A 489 15.23 6.22 36.89
N ASP A 490 15.70 5.06 37.35
CA ASP A 490 16.61 4.93 38.51
C ASP A 490 18.10 5.08 38.13
N GLY A 491 18.40 5.65 36.97
CA GLY A 491 19.79 5.92 36.56
C GLY A 491 20.62 4.68 36.22
N PHE A 492 19.99 3.52 35.97
CA PHE A 492 20.68 2.29 35.57
C PHE A 492 21.51 2.47 34.28
N GLY A 493 21.15 3.45 33.44
CA GLY A 493 21.97 3.86 32.29
C GLY A 493 23.39 4.29 32.68
N ALA A 494 23.59 4.92 33.85
CA ALA A 494 24.93 5.29 34.31
C ALA A 494 25.79 4.06 34.65
N VAL A 495 25.16 2.99 35.17
CA VAL A 495 25.83 1.71 35.42
C VAL A 495 26.27 1.10 34.10
N ILE A 496 25.40 1.06 33.09
CA ILE A 496 25.76 0.55 31.76
C ILE A 496 26.95 1.34 31.20
N ASN A 497 26.88 2.67 31.21
CA ASN A 497 27.93 3.55 30.71
C ASN A 497 29.28 3.31 31.38
N GLN A 498 29.30 3.11 32.70
CA GLN A 498 30.52 2.79 33.45
C GLN A 498 31.25 1.55 32.90
N TYR A 499 30.54 0.53 32.45
CA TYR A 499 31.16 -0.68 31.91
C TYR A 499 31.46 -0.58 30.41
N THR A 500 30.62 0.09 29.63
CA THR A 500 30.85 0.25 28.19
C THR A 500 32.00 1.21 27.88
N GLU A 501 32.14 2.29 28.64
CA GLU A 501 33.26 3.23 28.49
C GLU A 501 34.60 2.59 28.89
N ARG A 502 34.61 1.80 29.98
CA ARG A 502 35.80 1.04 30.40
C ARG A 502 36.24 0.00 29.37
N ALA A 503 35.29 -0.64 28.69
CA ALA A 503 35.59 -1.59 27.62
C ALA A 503 36.12 -0.91 26.34
N GLY A 504 35.66 0.32 26.04
CA GLY A 504 36.16 1.12 24.91
C GLY A 504 37.62 1.54 25.05
N ASP A 505 38.13 1.67 26.27
CA ASP A 505 39.55 1.98 26.53
C ASP A 505 40.47 0.74 26.41
N THR A 506 39.94 -0.46 26.62
CA THR A 506 40.67 -1.72 26.40
C THR A 506 40.80 -2.13 24.93
N ASP A 507 39.99 -1.58 24.02
CA ASP A 507 40.09 -1.88 22.58
C ASP A 507 41.13 -0.99 21.85
N LYS A 508 41.52 0.14 22.46
CA LYS A 508 42.66 0.94 21.98
C LYS A 508 44.01 0.26 22.19
N THR A 509 44.13 -0.63 23.16
CA THR A 509 45.35 -1.42 23.39
C THR A 509 45.45 -2.67 22.52
N TYR A 510 44.37 -3.10 21.87
CA TYR A 510 44.39 -4.23 20.93
C TYR A 510 44.65 -3.83 19.46
N ARG A 511 44.37 -2.58 19.07
CA ARG A 511 44.60 -2.09 17.70
C ARG A 511 46.06 -1.72 17.37
N GLU A 512 46.96 -1.70 18.35
CA GLU A 512 48.40 -1.54 18.11
C GLU A 512 49.15 -2.88 17.97
N GLY A 513 48.43 -4.03 17.98
CA GLY A 513 49.07 -5.36 18.14
C GLY A 513 48.75 -6.44 17.11
N VAL A 514 48.04 -6.16 16.01
CA VAL A 514 47.76 -7.20 14.98
C VAL A 514 47.84 -6.63 13.56
N THR A 515 49.05 -6.59 13.02
CA THR A 515 49.28 -6.78 11.58
C THR A 515 49.36 -8.29 11.34
N GLY A 516 48.35 -8.88 10.68
CA GLY A 516 48.38 -10.30 10.35
C GLY A 516 47.15 -10.71 9.54
N ASP A 517 47.40 -11.25 8.36
CA ASP A 517 46.44 -11.74 7.36
C ASP A 517 45.41 -12.74 7.94
N GLY A 518 44.19 -12.72 7.40
CA GLY A 518 43.18 -13.71 7.74
C GLY A 518 41.86 -13.57 6.97
N GLU A 519 41.80 -14.22 5.81
CA GLU A 519 40.56 -14.57 5.11
C GLU A 519 39.62 -15.41 6.01
N GLY A 520 38.30 -15.21 5.92
CA GLY A 520 37.35 -16.27 6.26
C GLY A 520 36.03 -15.87 6.94
N PHE A 521 34.93 -16.18 6.22
CA PHE A 521 33.61 -16.60 6.73
C PHE A 521 32.72 -15.61 7.51
N CYS A 522 31.77 -15.00 6.79
CA CYS A 522 30.46 -14.65 7.34
C CYS A 522 29.40 -15.56 6.70
N GLN A 523 28.90 -16.53 7.48
CA GLN A 523 27.69 -17.27 7.15
C GLN A 523 26.45 -16.41 7.47
N GLU A 524 25.56 -16.30 6.49
CA GLU A 524 24.25 -15.68 6.59
C GLU A 524 23.34 -16.44 7.58
N ALA A 525 22.92 -15.77 8.65
CA ALA A 525 21.77 -16.20 9.45
C ALA A 525 20.54 -15.39 9.02
N ALA A 526 19.85 -15.87 7.98
CA ALA A 526 18.55 -15.34 7.56
C ALA A 526 17.46 -15.76 8.55
N ILE A 527 17.02 -14.82 9.38
CA ILE A 527 15.80 -14.94 10.19
C ILE A 527 14.60 -14.91 9.24
N SER A 528 14.01 -16.08 9.01
CA SER A 528 12.73 -16.25 8.29
C SER A 528 11.58 -15.69 9.13
N PRO A 529 10.63 -14.91 8.56
CA PRO A 529 9.43 -14.53 9.27
C PRO A 529 8.57 -15.77 9.50
N ALA A 530 8.27 -16.02 10.77
CA ALA A 530 7.52 -17.17 11.25
C ALA A 530 6.20 -17.32 10.48
N LYS A 531 6.01 -18.51 9.89
CA LYS A 531 4.74 -19.00 9.37
C LYS A 531 3.72 -19.01 10.52
N THR A 532 2.61 -18.31 10.33
CA THR A 532 1.41 -18.43 11.15
C THR A 532 0.78 -19.80 10.93
N GLY A 533 0.73 -20.61 11.97
CA GLY A 533 -0.16 -21.76 12.09
C GLY A 533 -1.38 -21.40 12.93
#